data_AF-A0A2P6U0R9-F1
#
_entry.id   AF-A0A2P6U0R9-F1
#
_cell.length_a   1.000
_cell.length_b   1.000
_cell.length_c   1.000
_cell.angle_alpha   90.00
_cell.angle_beta   90.00
_cell.angle_gamma   90.00
#
_symmetry.space_group_name_H-M   'P 1'
#
loop_
_entity.id
_entity.type
_entity.pdbx_description
1 polymer ?
#
loop_
_entity_poly.entity_id
_entity_poly.type
_entity_poly.pdbx_seq_one_letter_code
_entity_poly.pdbx_strand_id
1 'polypeptide(L)'
;MAEADRAQQPAEELLTICTVGHSNRSMDDLAALLHENGVTLLVDVRTAPCSRTNPQFDKDAFAAQLPKRHGCAYTWMGKPLGGLRSRNKALTCNDGWENASFRGYADYMMTPAFQQGVEELLAAARATPGRACLCCAETVHWHCHRMLLSDALAVRGCRVLHIIQHGKAPLPHKLTKFAKVEGESITYPAGLGGPSAAAAAGGGEGGSGGQKQLGAFGFKPVSKEERQRQQEAEQQQQQQPAGKQGKHTGGGSGEGKRSGGGEGIARYFLRQPKRSKSEEDEGGKGGAT
;
A
#
# COMPACT_ATOMS: atom_id res chain seq x y z
N MET A 1 -11.58 36.38 36.21
CA MET A 1 -10.45 35.89 35.39
C MET A 1 -10.34 34.38 35.58
N ALA A 2 -10.85 33.60 34.63
CA ALA A 2 -10.45 32.22 34.33
C ALA A 2 -11.47 31.63 33.33
N GLU A 3 -11.57 32.20 32.14
CA GLU A 3 -12.47 31.67 31.10
C GLU A 3 -11.90 31.95 29.71
N ALA A 4 -10.70 31.40 29.44
CA ALA A 4 -10.13 31.35 28.09
C ALA A 4 -8.84 30.52 28.10
N ASP A 5 -8.94 29.18 28.21
CA ASP A 5 -7.96 28.33 27.53
C ASP A 5 -8.41 26.86 27.37
N ARG A 6 -9.66 26.65 26.93
CA ARG A 6 -10.03 25.35 26.36
C ARG A 6 -9.91 25.42 24.84
N ALA A 7 -8.76 25.90 24.39
CA ALA A 7 -8.37 25.85 22.99
C ALA A 7 -8.28 24.38 22.57
N GLN A 8 -9.14 24.01 21.62
CA GLN A 8 -8.97 22.97 20.62
C GLN A 8 -7.80 22.00 20.90
N GLN A 9 -8.03 20.95 21.68
CA GLN A 9 -7.12 19.80 21.63
C GLN A 9 -7.16 19.26 20.20
N PRO A 10 -6.01 19.14 19.49
CA PRO A 10 -6.02 18.54 18.17
C PRO A 10 -6.56 17.12 18.32
N ALA A 11 -7.51 16.74 17.48
CA ALA A 11 -7.88 15.34 17.33
C ALA A 11 -6.56 14.58 17.09
N GLU A 12 -6.21 13.64 17.98
CA GLU A 12 -5.06 12.75 17.85
C GLU A 12 -4.86 12.38 16.39
N GLU A 13 -3.80 12.93 15.77
CA GLU A 13 -3.60 12.81 14.33
C GLU A 13 -3.24 11.35 14.03
N LEU A 14 -4.23 10.60 13.52
CA LEU A 14 -4.04 9.19 13.20
C LEU A 14 -2.84 9.02 12.28
N LEU A 15 -1.88 8.18 12.70
CA LEU A 15 -0.71 7.85 11.90
C LEU A 15 -1.16 7.36 10.51
N THR A 16 -0.71 8.04 9.47
CA THR A 16 -1.06 7.71 8.09
C THR A 16 0.03 6.87 7.44
N ILE A 17 -0.33 5.68 6.97
CA ILE A 17 0.55 4.77 6.23
C ILE A 17 0.07 4.65 4.79
N CYS A 18 0.95 4.88 3.84
CA CYS A 18 0.66 4.67 2.43
C CYS A 18 1.00 3.25 1.98
N THR A 19 0.47 2.79 0.85
CA THR A 19 0.96 1.59 0.16
C THR A 19 1.13 1.85 -1.32
N VAL A 20 2.14 1.25 -1.95
CA VAL A 20 2.38 1.35 -3.39
C VAL A 20 2.87 0.02 -3.96
N GLY A 21 2.53 -0.26 -5.22
CA GLY A 21 3.12 -1.32 -6.02
C GLY A 21 4.12 -0.78 -7.02
N HIS A 22 5.33 -1.33 -7.07
CA HIS A 22 6.32 -0.89 -8.05
C HIS A 22 5.99 -1.37 -9.47
N SER A 23 5.31 -2.52 -9.61
CA SER A 23 4.93 -3.09 -10.91
C SER A 23 6.12 -3.09 -11.89
N ASN A 24 5.93 -2.59 -13.10
CA ASN A 24 6.96 -2.34 -14.11
C ASN A 24 7.30 -0.84 -14.27
N ARG A 25 7.06 -0.01 -13.25
CA ARG A 25 7.39 1.43 -13.28
C ARG A 25 8.90 1.63 -13.46
N SER A 26 9.30 2.81 -13.89
CA SER A 26 10.69 3.24 -13.75
C SER A 26 10.97 3.67 -12.31
N MET A 27 12.25 3.76 -11.94
CA MET A 27 12.63 4.28 -10.63
C MET A 27 12.20 5.75 -10.45
N ASP A 28 12.32 6.56 -11.51
CA ASP A 28 11.97 7.98 -11.48
C ASP A 28 10.46 8.18 -11.33
N ASP A 29 9.65 7.40 -12.07
CA ASP A 29 8.19 7.41 -11.97
C ASP A 29 7.72 7.02 -10.57
N LEU A 30 8.27 5.94 -10.00
CA LEU A 30 7.96 5.55 -8.62
C LEU A 30 8.37 6.65 -7.61
N ALA A 31 9.57 7.22 -7.75
CA ALA A 31 10.04 8.26 -6.82
C ALA A 31 9.19 9.53 -6.89
N ALA A 32 8.77 9.94 -8.09
CA ALA A 32 7.86 11.07 -8.28
C ALA A 32 6.50 10.78 -7.64
N LEU A 33 5.96 9.58 -7.84
CA LEU A 33 4.67 9.16 -7.27
C LEU A 33 4.70 9.18 -5.73
N LEU A 34 5.80 8.75 -5.13
CA LEU A 34 6.02 8.80 -3.69
C LEU A 34 6.10 10.25 -3.19
N HIS A 35 6.85 11.10 -3.90
CA HIS A 35 7.02 12.50 -3.57
C HIS A 35 5.70 13.29 -3.59
N GLU A 36 4.89 13.11 -4.64
CA GLU A 36 3.55 13.74 -4.77
C GLU A 36 2.63 13.41 -3.61
N ASN A 37 2.84 12.26 -2.95
CA ASN A 37 2.02 11.80 -1.84
C ASN A 37 2.63 12.08 -0.45
N GLY A 38 3.74 12.84 -0.41
CA GLY A 38 4.44 13.20 0.82
C GLY A 38 5.13 12.02 1.50
N VAL A 39 5.49 10.99 0.74
CA VAL A 39 6.22 9.83 1.27
C VAL A 39 7.70 10.17 1.38
N THR A 40 8.26 9.96 2.57
CA THR A 40 9.69 10.15 2.87
C THR A 40 10.40 8.86 3.24
N LEU A 41 9.65 7.78 3.51
CA LEU A 41 10.18 6.46 3.81
C LEU A 41 9.44 5.39 3.02
N LEU A 42 10.15 4.66 2.16
CA LEU A 42 9.66 3.45 1.52
C LEU A 42 10.08 2.23 2.33
N VAL A 43 9.10 1.48 2.81
CA VAL A 43 9.29 0.21 3.52
C VAL A 43 8.98 -0.93 2.56
N ASP A 44 10.03 -1.62 2.12
CA ASP A 44 9.89 -2.78 1.24
C ASP A 44 9.56 -4.04 2.04
N VAL A 45 8.35 -4.53 1.86
CA VAL A 45 7.84 -5.74 2.53
C VAL A 45 7.93 -6.98 1.63
N ARG A 46 8.63 -6.93 0.50
CA ARG A 46 8.84 -8.13 -0.33
C ARG A 46 9.74 -9.13 0.40
N THR A 47 9.34 -10.40 0.48
CA THR A 47 10.17 -11.47 1.06
C THR A 47 11.50 -11.60 0.31
N ALA A 48 11.46 -11.56 -1.02
CA ALA A 48 12.62 -11.59 -1.88
C ALA A 48 12.61 -10.33 -2.78
N PRO A 49 13.27 -9.23 -2.36
CA PRO A 49 13.34 -7.98 -3.12
C PRO A 49 14.42 -8.04 -4.20
N CYS A 50 14.37 -9.06 -5.05
CA CYS A 50 15.27 -9.22 -6.19
C CYS A 50 14.50 -9.75 -7.41
N SER A 51 14.80 -9.21 -8.60
CA SER A 51 14.11 -9.58 -9.84
C SER A 51 15.02 -9.47 -11.05
N ARG A 52 15.05 -10.55 -11.85
CA ARG A 52 15.72 -10.52 -13.17
C ARG A 52 15.05 -9.59 -14.17
N THR A 53 13.74 -9.39 -14.04
CA THR A 53 12.96 -8.58 -15.01
C THR A 53 12.93 -7.11 -14.61
N ASN A 54 12.96 -6.82 -13.31
CA ASN A 54 12.96 -5.48 -12.77
C ASN A 54 14.14 -5.24 -11.81
N PRO A 55 15.40 -5.38 -12.26
CA PRO A 55 16.58 -5.28 -11.40
C PRO A 55 16.77 -3.86 -10.81
N GLN A 56 16.15 -2.83 -11.41
CA GLN A 56 16.12 -1.48 -10.85
C GLN A 56 15.44 -1.45 -9.47
N PHE A 57 14.57 -2.42 -9.18
CA PHE A 57 13.89 -2.55 -7.89
C PHE A 57 14.52 -3.63 -7.01
N ASP A 58 15.73 -4.07 -7.30
CA ASP A 58 16.48 -4.90 -6.36
C ASP A 58 16.79 -4.10 -5.10
N LYS A 59 16.85 -4.76 -3.95
CA LYS A 59 17.06 -4.11 -2.65
C LYS A 59 18.24 -3.13 -2.64
N ASP A 60 19.37 -3.53 -3.21
CA ASP A 60 20.58 -2.70 -3.23
C ASP A 60 20.42 -1.51 -4.17
N ALA A 61 19.74 -1.71 -5.31
CA ALA A 61 19.41 -0.63 -6.23
C ALA A 61 18.46 0.37 -5.58
N PHE A 62 17.41 -0.08 -4.88
CA PHE A 62 16.50 0.80 -4.14
C PHE A 62 17.24 1.60 -3.07
N ALA A 63 18.05 0.93 -2.24
CA ALA A 63 18.80 1.57 -1.18
C ALA A 63 19.75 2.65 -1.72
N ALA A 64 20.38 2.42 -2.87
CA ALA A 64 21.33 3.36 -3.46
C ALA A 64 20.67 4.50 -4.25
N GLN A 65 19.53 4.25 -4.90
CA GLN A 65 18.96 5.16 -5.90
C GLN A 65 17.78 5.97 -5.40
N LEU A 66 16.96 5.42 -4.50
CA LEU A 66 15.74 6.08 -4.04
C LEU A 66 16.04 7.31 -3.16
N PRO A 67 16.99 7.28 -2.20
CA PRO A 67 17.30 8.48 -1.41
C PRO A 67 17.83 9.65 -2.24
N LYS A 68 18.47 9.35 -3.38
CA LYS A 68 18.97 10.37 -4.32
C LYS A 68 17.83 11.07 -5.08
N ARG A 69 16.61 10.54 -5.04
CA ARG A 69 15.43 11.04 -5.75
C ARG A 69 14.40 11.52 -4.73
N HIS A 70 14.23 12.83 -4.64
CA HIS A 70 13.29 13.46 -3.71
C HIS A 70 13.52 13.12 -2.22
N GLY A 71 14.69 12.60 -1.85
CA GLY A 71 15.06 12.34 -0.46
C GLY A 71 14.31 11.17 0.19
N CYS A 72 13.68 10.28 -0.57
CA CYS A 72 12.91 9.19 0.00
C CYS A 72 13.85 8.10 0.55
N ALA A 73 13.88 7.95 1.87
CA ALA A 73 14.60 6.89 2.56
C ALA A 73 14.04 5.52 2.18
N TYR A 74 14.86 4.49 2.36
CA TYR A 74 14.51 3.12 2.05
C TYR A 74 14.89 2.19 3.21
N THR A 75 13.98 1.30 3.57
CA THR A 75 14.25 0.19 4.49
C THR A 75 13.56 -1.08 4.01
N TRP A 76 14.17 -2.23 4.31
CA TRP A 76 13.62 -3.53 3.94
C TRP A 76 13.14 -4.26 5.21
N MET A 77 11.87 -4.62 5.22
CA MET A 77 11.20 -5.36 6.31
C MET A 77 10.58 -6.66 5.80
N GLY A 78 11.11 -7.25 4.72
CA GLY A 78 10.59 -8.50 4.16
C GLY A 78 10.76 -9.73 5.05
N LYS A 79 11.74 -9.72 5.97
CA LYS A 79 11.89 -10.80 6.97
C LYS A 79 10.68 -10.84 7.91
N PRO A 80 10.34 -9.77 8.65
CA PRO A 80 9.18 -9.79 9.54
C PRO A 80 7.83 -9.63 8.82
N LEU A 81 7.74 -8.91 7.70
CA LEU A 81 6.44 -8.55 7.11
C LEU A 81 6.16 -9.15 5.73
N GLY A 82 7.07 -9.98 5.21
CA GLY A 82 6.97 -10.50 3.84
C GLY A 82 5.90 -11.55 3.59
N GLY A 83 5.28 -11.45 2.41
CA GLY A 83 4.11 -12.23 2.00
C GLY A 83 4.30 -13.74 1.81
N LEU A 84 5.52 -14.24 1.59
CA LEU A 84 5.73 -15.68 1.39
C LEU A 84 5.71 -16.39 2.73
N ARG A 85 4.55 -16.98 3.05
CA ARG A 85 4.27 -17.69 4.30
C ARG A 85 3.52 -18.99 4.04
N SER A 86 3.92 -20.03 4.77
CA SER A 86 3.26 -21.34 4.73
C SER A 86 2.05 -21.34 5.64
N ARG A 87 1.02 -22.11 5.27
CA ARG A 87 -0.15 -22.37 6.11
C ARG A 87 0.28 -22.99 7.45
N ASN A 88 -0.30 -22.51 8.55
CA ASN A 88 -0.27 -23.21 9.83
C ASN A 88 -1.49 -24.13 9.92
N LYS A 89 -1.28 -25.45 9.78
CA LYS A 89 -2.38 -26.43 9.78
C LYS A 89 -3.11 -26.55 11.13
N ALA A 90 -2.53 -26.05 12.22
CA ALA A 90 -3.14 -26.07 13.54
C ALA A 90 -4.16 -24.92 13.74
N LEU A 91 -4.13 -23.89 12.88
CA LEU A 91 -5.08 -22.78 12.94
C LEU A 91 -6.24 -23.03 11.96
N THR A 92 -7.44 -22.61 12.36
CA THR A 92 -8.67 -22.64 11.53
C THR A 92 -9.38 -21.28 11.49
N CYS A 93 -8.95 -20.32 12.33
CA CYS A 93 -9.55 -18.98 12.43
C CYS A 93 -9.41 -18.13 11.15
N ASN A 94 -8.62 -18.57 10.17
CA ASN A 94 -8.37 -17.88 8.89
C ASN A 94 -8.86 -18.66 7.66
N ASP A 95 -9.74 -19.65 7.86
CA ASP A 95 -10.20 -20.53 6.77
C ASP A 95 -11.16 -19.86 5.77
N GLY A 96 -11.58 -18.62 6.01
CA GLY A 96 -12.36 -17.82 5.07
C GLY A 96 -11.58 -17.44 3.80
N TRP A 97 -10.25 -17.50 3.81
CA TRP A 97 -9.44 -17.28 2.61
C TRP A 97 -9.40 -18.51 1.71
N GLU A 98 -9.95 -18.43 0.51
CA GLU A 98 -9.81 -19.47 -0.52
C GLU A 98 -8.36 -19.59 -1.04
N ASN A 99 -7.67 -18.45 -1.18
CA ASN A 99 -6.29 -18.41 -1.63
C ASN A 99 -5.34 -18.89 -0.52
N ALA A 100 -4.59 -19.96 -0.80
CA ALA A 100 -3.68 -20.57 0.16
C ALA A 100 -2.56 -19.63 0.65
N SER A 101 -2.06 -18.72 -0.20
CA SER A 101 -1.02 -17.75 0.18
C SER A 101 -1.56 -16.68 1.11
N PHE A 102 -2.76 -16.15 0.87
CA PHE A 102 -3.41 -15.20 1.78
C PHE A 102 -3.75 -15.86 3.11
N ARG A 103 -4.26 -17.09 3.05
CA ARG A 103 -4.52 -17.93 4.22
C ARG A 103 -3.25 -18.15 5.05
N GLY A 104 -2.13 -18.51 4.41
CA GLY A 104 -0.84 -18.69 5.09
C GLY A 104 -0.27 -17.40 5.68
N TYR A 105 -0.46 -16.27 5.01
CA TYR A 105 -0.08 -14.97 5.57
C TYR A 105 -0.96 -14.59 6.77
N ALA A 106 -2.27 -14.79 6.70
CA ALA A 106 -3.20 -14.56 7.81
C ALA A 106 -2.83 -15.37 9.06
N ASP A 107 -2.42 -16.63 8.90
CA ASP A 107 -1.91 -17.42 10.03
C ASP A 107 -0.64 -16.85 10.62
N TYR A 108 0.27 -16.39 9.77
CA TYR A 108 1.50 -15.78 10.21
C TYR A 108 1.24 -14.49 11.00
N MET A 109 0.17 -13.74 10.67
CA MET A 109 -0.24 -12.54 11.42
C MET A 109 -0.57 -12.82 12.90
N MET A 110 -0.92 -14.07 13.23
CA MET A 110 -1.20 -14.50 14.61
C MET A 110 0.07 -14.73 15.43
N THR A 111 1.25 -14.67 14.82
CA THR A 111 2.52 -14.96 15.49
C THR A 111 3.13 -13.74 16.16
N PRO A 112 3.85 -13.90 17.29
CA PRO A 112 4.58 -12.79 17.92
C PRO A 112 5.58 -12.10 16.98
N ALA A 113 6.18 -12.85 16.05
CA ALA A 113 7.13 -12.30 15.08
C ALA A 113 6.47 -11.28 14.12
N PHE A 114 5.23 -11.53 13.71
CA PHE A 114 4.48 -10.55 12.91
C PHE A 114 4.15 -9.31 13.75
N GLN A 115 3.68 -9.50 14.99
CA GLN A 115 3.34 -8.41 15.90
C GLN A 115 4.54 -7.48 16.13
N GLN A 116 5.70 -8.06 16.42
CA GLN A 116 6.96 -7.32 16.53
C GLN A 116 7.30 -6.56 15.24
N GLY A 117 7.12 -7.21 14.08
CA GLY A 117 7.33 -6.56 12.78
C GLY A 117 6.45 -5.34 12.54
N VAL A 118 5.18 -5.41 12.97
CA VAL A 118 4.26 -4.27 12.89
C VAL A 118 4.70 -3.15 13.83
N GLU A 119 5.13 -3.46 15.05
CA GLU A 119 5.65 -2.45 15.97
C GLU A 119 6.91 -1.75 15.45
N GLU A 120 7.85 -2.51 14.86
CA GLU A 120 9.04 -1.97 14.20
C GLU A 120 8.66 -1.03 13.04
N LEU A 121 7.68 -1.42 12.23
CA LEU A 121 7.14 -0.57 11.15
C LEU A 121 6.51 0.71 11.69
N LEU A 122 5.67 0.61 12.72
CA LEU A 122 4.99 1.77 13.32
C LEU A 122 5.98 2.72 13.98
N ALA A 123 7.01 2.20 14.65
CA ALA A 123 8.09 3.00 15.21
C ALA A 123 8.86 3.74 14.11
N ALA A 124 9.23 3.06 13.02
CA ALA A 124 9.90 3.67 11.88
C ALA A 124 9.03 4.74 11.20
N ALA A 125 7.73 4.50 11.09
CA ALA A 125 6.78 5.46 10.53
C ALA A 125 6.63 6.71 11.40
N ARG A 126 6.57 6.57 12.74
CA ARG A 126 6.52 7.70 13.67
C ARG A 126 7.81 8.52 13.67
N ALA A 127 8.95 7.89 13.43
CA ALA A 127 10.25 8.55 13.39
C ALA A 127 10.54 9.26 12.06
N THR A 128 9.72 9.08 11.02
CA THR A 128 9.92 9.73 9.72
C THR A 128 9.24 11.10 9.67
N PRO A 129 9.87 12.13 9.05
CA PRO A 129 9.28 13.47 9.01
C PRO A 129 8.07 13.60 8.07
N GLY A 130 7.87 12.64 7.16
CA GLY A 130 6.72 12.57 6.26
C GLY A 130 5.94 11.27 6.45
N ARG A 131 5.40 10.71 5.37
CA ARG A 131 4.67 9.44 5.42
C ARG A 131 5.59 8.26 5.15
N ALA A 132 5.34 7.15 5.85
CA ALA A 132 5.86 5.84 5.47
C ALA A 132 4.96 5.20 4.41
N CYS A 133 5.55 4.45 3.47
CA CYS A 133 4.84 3.74 2.43
C CYS A 133 5.30 2.29 2.30
N LEU A 134 4.35 1.35 2.38
CA LEU A 134 4.60 -0.07 2.16
C LEU A 134 4.73 -0.38 0.66
N CYS A 135 5.81 -1.02 0.27
CA CYS A 135 6.09 -1.39 -1.12
C CYS A 135 5.99 -2.90 -1.35
N CYS A 136 5.38 -3.29 -2.48
CA CYS A 136 5.40 -4.66 -3.00
C CYS A 136 5.47 -4.65 -4.54
N ALA A 137 5.50 -5.83 -5.17
CA ALA A 137 5.61 -5.97 -6.62
C ALA A 137 4.30 -5.71 -7.35
N GLU A 138 3.17 -6.15 -6.79
CA GLU A 138 1.86 -6.04 -7.42
C GLU A 138 1.36 -4.59 -7.39
N THR A 139 0.83 -4.12 -8.52
CA THR A 139 0.24 -2.78 -8.65
C THR A 139 -0.86 -2.57 -7.61
N VAL A 140 -1.84 -3.49 -7.58
CA VAL A 140 -3.04 -3.35 -6.74
C VAL A 140 -2.92 -4.15 -5.45
N HIS A 141 -3.34 -3.53 -4.34
CA HIS A 141 -3.12 -4.08 -3.00
C HIS A 141 -3.96 -5.32 -2.71
N TRP A 142 -5.15 -5.49 -3.32
CA TRP A 142 -6.05 -6.62 -3.09
C TRP A 142 -5.61 -7.94 -3.72
N HIS A 143 -4.54 -7.93 -4.53
CA HIS A 143 -3.94 -9.15 -5.09
C HIS A 143 -2.64 -9.55 -4.39
N CYS A 144 -2.24 -8.84 -3.34
CA CYS A 144 -1.03 -9.17 -2.59
C CYS A 144 -1.23 -9.08 -1.08
N HIS A 145 -0.23 -9.55 -0.35
CA HIS A 145 -0.23 -9.55 1.11
C HIS A 145 -0.35 -8.15 1.74
N ARG A 146 -0.09 -7.07 0.97
CA ARG A 146 -0.29 -5.70 1.46
C ARG A 146 -1.74 -5.45 1.90
N MET A 147 -2.74 -6.13 1.34
CA MET A 147 -4.13 -6.02 1.81
C MET A 147 -4.26 -6.46 3.27
N LEU A 148 -3.78 -7.66 3.60
CA LEU A 148 -3.85 -8.19 4.96
C LEU A 148 -2.97 -7.40 5.94
N LEU A 149 -1.82 -6.90 5.50
CA LEU A 149 -1.01 -6.00 6.32
C LEU A 149 -1.71 -4.65 6.53
N SER A 150 -2.45 -4.14 5.54
CA SER A 150 -3.25 -2.92 5.67
C SER A 150 -4.43 -3.11 6.64
N ASP A 151 -5.06 -4.29 6.62
CA ASP A 151 -6.08 -4.66 7.59
C ASP A 151 -5.51 -4.60 9.02
N ALA A 152 -4.34 -5.21 9.25
CA ALA A 152 -3.65 -5.19 10.55
C ALA A 152 -3.29 -3.76 11.01
N LEU A 153 -2.86 -2.90 10.11
CA LEU A 153 -2.56 -1.50 10.45
C LEU A 153 -3.83 -0.71 10.77
N ALA A 154 -4.91 -0.93 10.02
CA ALA A 154 -6.18 -0.24 10.24
C ALA A 154 -6.80 -0.59 11.59
N VAL A 155 -6.76 -1.86 12.02
CA VAL A 155 -7.26 -2.27 13.35
C VAL A 155 -6.42 -1.72 14.51
N ARG A 156 -5.16 -1.31 14.24
CA ARG A 156 -4.26 -0.61 15.18
C ARG A 156 -4.41 0.92 15.11
N GLY A 157 -5.49 1.42 14.51
CA GLY A 157 -5.78 2.85 14.45
C GLY A 157 -5.01 3.64 13.40
N CYS A 158 -4.27 2.98 12.49
CA CYS A 158 -3.61 3.70 11.40
C CYS A 158 -4.61 4.05 10.29
N ARG A 159 -4.47 5.24 9.71
CA ARG A 159 -5.12 5.57 8.45
C ARG A 159 -4.31 5.01 7.30
N VAL A 160 -4.81 3.98 6.62
CA VAL A 160 -4.10 3.38 5.47
C VAL A 160 -4.63 3.94 4.14
N LEU A 161 -3.72 4.39 3.28
CA LEU A 161 -4.00 4.97 1.96
C LEU A 161 -3.25 4.24 0.84
N HIS A 162 -3.96 3.81 -0.20
CA HIS A 162 -3.38 3.10 -1.34
C HIS A 162 -3.09 4.04 -2.51
N ILE A 163 -1.81 4.21 -2.82
CA ILE A 163 -1.33 4.98 -3.98
C ILE A 163 -1.32 4.06 -5.19
N ILE A 164 -2.07 4.43 -6.24
CA ILE A 164 -2.21 3.62 -7.46
C ILE A 164 -1.51 4.27 -8.64
N GLN A 165 -1.73 5.57 -8.85
CA GLN A 165 -1.26 6.32 -10.02
C GLN A 165 -1.20 7.82 -9.76
N HIS A 166 -0.49 8.54 -10.62
CA HIS A 166 -0.36 10.00 -10.59
C HIS A 166 -1.71 10.71 -10.78
N GLY A 167 -1.81 11.93 -10.24
CA GLY A 167 -2.96 12.82 -10.45
C GLY A 167 -4.30 12.31 -9.88
N LYS A 168 -4.29 11.22 -9.11
CA LYS A 168 -5.46 10.66 -8.41
C LYS A 168 -5.19 10.63 -6.91
N ALA A 169 -6.22 10.98 -6.14
CA ALA A 169 -6.14 10.86 -4.69
C ALA A 169 -5.93 9.39 -4.30
N PRO A 170 -5.10 9.09 -3.28
CA PRO A 170 -4.96 7.75 -2.74
C PRO A 170 -6.30 7.20 -2.24
N LEU A 171 -6.52 5.91 -2.48
CA LEU A 171 -7.75 5.23 -2.08
C LEU A 171 -7.67 4.88 -0.58
N PRO A 172 -8.66 5.25 0.25
CA PRO A 172 -8.68 4.81 1.64
C PRO A 172 -8.87 3.29 1.72
N HIS A 173 -8.12 2.66 2.62
CA HIS A 173 -8.27 1.24 2.89
C HIS A 173 -9.65 0.94 3.47
N LYS A 174 -10.23 -0.19 3.07
CA LYS A 174 -11.45 -0.74 3.62
C LYS A 174 -11.13 -2.13 4.15
N LEU A 175 -11.51 -2.39 5.39
CA LEU A 175 -11.30 -3.69 6.00
C LEU A 175 -11.91 -4.79 5.15
N THR A 176 -11.21 -5.93 5.07
CA THR A 176 -11.72 -7.14 4.45
C THR A 176 -13.09 -7.50 5.04
N LYS A 177 -14.11 -7.66 4.18
CA LYS A 177 -15.53 -7.71 4.58
C LYS A 177 -15.89 -8.79 5.61
N PHE A 178 -15.19 -9.91 5.58
CA PHE A 178 -15.42 -11.06 6.46
C PHE A 178 -14.39 -11.16 7.60
N ALA A 179 -13.57 -10.13 7.77
CA ALA A 179 -12.64 -10.07 8.89
C ALA A 179 -13.38 -9.88 10.22
N LYS A 180 -12.87 -10.51 11.27
CA LYS A 180 -13.28 -10.30 12.66
C LYS A 180 -12.15 -9.65 13.43
N VAL A 181 -12.49 -8.60 14.18
CA VAL A 181 -11.53 -7.79 14.93
C VAL A 181 -11.78 -7.98 16.42
N GLU A 182 -10.73 -8.31 17.16
CA GLU A 182 -10.73 -8.44 18.62
C GLU A 182 -9.51 -7.68 19.18
N GLY A 183 -9.74 -6.46 19.68
CA GLY A 183 -8.64 -5.55 20.01
C GLY A 183 -7.81 -5.23 18.77
N GLU A 184 -6.50 -5.47 18.84
CA GLU A 184 -5.56 -5.30 17.71
C GLU A 184 -5.39 -6.57 16.87
N SER A 185 -6.07 -7.66 17.25
CA SER A 185 -6.04 -8.92 16.52
C SER A 185 -7.11 -8.92 15.43
N ILE A 186 -6.76 -9.52 14.28
CA ILE A 186 -7.67 -9.69 13.16
C ILE A 186 -7.61 -11.12 12.64
N THR A 187 -8.77 -11.73 12.44
CA THR A 187 -8.92 -13.08 11.90
C THR A 187 -9.90 -13.09 10.73
N TYR A 188 -9.88 -14.15 9.94
CA TYR A 188 -10.65 -14.28 8.71
C TYR A 188 -11.43 -15.60 8.68
N PRO A 189 -12.42 -15.78 9.57
CA PRO A 189 -13.12 -17.06 9.68
C PRO A 189 -13.94 -17.35 8.43
N ALA A 190 -14.17 -18.63 8.15
CA ALA A 190 -15.17 -19.01 7.17
C ALA A 190 -16.54 -18.46 7.58
N GLY A 191 -17.32 -17.97 6.62
CA GLY A 191 -18.69 -17.54 6.88
C GLY A 191 -19.49 -18.69 7.50
N LEU A 192 -20.40 -18.37 8.42
CA LEU A 192 -21.37 -19.34 8.94
C LEU A 192 -22.33 -19.73 7.80
N GLY A 193 -21.92 -20.68 6.96
CA GLY A 193 -22.70 -21.11 5.78
C GLY A 193 -22.04 -22.26 5.02
N GLY A 194 -22.26 -23.49 5.50
CA GLY A 194 -21.94 -24.75 4.79
C GLY A 194 -21.10 -25.72 5.64
N PRO A 195 -21.47 -27.01 5.74
CA PRO A 195 -21.00 -27.88 6.80
C PRO A 195 -19.49 -28.13 6.72
N SER A 196 -18.83 -28.02 7.88
CA SER A 196 -17.57 -28.70 8.15
C SER A 196 -17.72 -30.17 7.79
N ALA A 197 -16.99 -30.65 6.79
CA ALA A 197 -16.85 -32.08 6.54
C ALA A 197 -15.98 -32.69 7.64
N ALA A 198 -16.58 -32.89 8.81
CA ALA A 198 -16.05 -33.67 9.91
C ALA A 198 -17.20 -34.51 10.50
N ALA A 199 -17.59 -35.56 9.77
CA ALA A 199 -18.21 -36.78 10.31
C ALA A 199 -18.54 -37.75 9.17
N ALA A 200 -17.59 -38.63 8.83
CA ALA A 200 -17.91 -39.96 8.31
C ALA A 200 -16.80 -40.90 8.79
N ALA A 201 -17.03 -41.48 9.96
CA ALA A 201 -16.27 -42.62 10.46
C ALA A 201 -16.72 -43.89 9.72
N GLY A 202 -15.78 -44.84 9.54
CA GLY A 202 -16.12 -46.27 9.52
C GLY A 202 -15.58 -47.11 8.36
N GLY A 203 -14.47 -47.81 8.62
CA GLY A 203 -14.34 -49.26 8.39
C GLY A 203 -14.06 -49.78 6.97
N GLY A 204 -12.94 -50.50 6.82
CA GLY A 204 -12.72 -51.43 5.70
C GLY A 204 -11.26 -51.82 5.50
N GLU A 205 -10.83 -52.91 6.12
CA GLU A 205 -9.56 -53.61 5.81
C GLU A 205 -9.58 -54.26 4.42
N GLY A 206 -8.40 -54.39 3.79
CA GLY A 206 -8.10 -55.42 2.80
C GLY A 206 -7.72 -54.91 1.40
N GLY A 207 -6.53 -55.27 0.92
CA GLY A 207 -6.22 -55.28 -0.52
C GLY A 207 -4.84 -54.77 -0.92
N SER A 208 -3.90 -55.70 -1.04
CA SER A 208 -2.63 -55.54 -1.76
C SER A 208 -2.81 -55.14 -3.22
N GLY A 209 -1.94 -54.27 -3.74
CA GLY A 209 -1.67 -54.21 -5.19
C GLY A 209 -1.31 -52.84 -5.73
N GLY A 210 -0.14 -52.75 -6.37
CA GLY A 210 0.07 -51.86 -7.52
C GLY A 210 0.76 -50.53 -7.24
N GLN A 211 2.07 -50.49 -7.51
CA GLN A 211 2.77 -49.27 -7.89
C GLN A 211 2.01 -48.56 -9.02
N LYS A 212 1.61 -47.30 -8.82
CA LYS A 212 1.53 -46.30 -9.90
C LYS A 212 1.95 -44.93 -9.41
N GLN A 213 3.02 -44.49 -10.04
CA GLN A 213 3.61 -43.15 -10.08
C GLN A 213 2.52 -42.11 -10.41
N LEU A 214 2.27 -41.15 -9.51
CA LEU A 214 1.45 -39.98 -9.82
C LEU A 214 2.34 -38.75 -9.87
N GLY A 215 2.34 -38.14 -11.06
CA GLY A 215 3.24 -37.10 -11.51
C GLY A 215 3.13 -35.80 -10.73
N ALA A 216 4.24 -35.08 -10.75
CA ALA A 216 4.35 -33.69 -10.37
C ALA A 216 3.27 -32.86 -11.09
N PHE A 217 2.35 -32.28 -10.33
CA PHE A 217 1.49 -31.21 -10.83
C PHE A 217 2.38 -29.99 -11.10
N GLY A 218 2.83 -29.88 -12.34
CA GLY A 218 3.59 -28.75 -12.85
C GLY A 218 2.74 -27.49 -12.74
N PHE A 219 3.10 -26.63 -11.79
CA PHE A 219 2.70 -25.24 -11.78
C PHE A 219 3.23 -24.60 -13.07
N LYS A 220 2.38 -24.46 -14.09
CA LYS A 220 2.76 -23.77 -15.31
C LYS A 220 2.84 -22.28 -14.98
N PRO A 221 4.03 -21.64 -15.05
CA PRO A 221 4.11 -20.20 -14.86
C PRO A 221 3.26 -19.53 -15.94
N VAL A 222 2.33 -18.68 -15.52
CA VAL A 222 1.56 -17.80 -16.42
C VAL A 222 2.56 -17.12 -17.35
N SER A 223 2.28 -17.11 -18.65
CA SER A 223 3.20 -16.56 -19.65
C SER A 223 3.36 -15.04 -19.46
N LYS A 224 4.46 -14.47 -19.96
CA LYS A 224 4.64 -13.00 -19.93
C LYS A 224 3.50 -12.29 -20.66
N GLU A 225 3.01 -12.89 -21.75
CA GLU A 225 1.90 -12.36 -22.55
C GLU A 225 0.57 -12.43 -21.81
N GLU A 226 0.28 -13.48 -21.05
CA GLU A 226 -0.93 -13.55 -20.22
C GLU A 226 -0.91 -12.55 -19.07
N ARG A 227 0.26 -12.33 -18.43
CA ARG A 227 0.42 -11.26 -17.44
C ARG A 227 0.20 -9.88 -18.04
N GLN A 228 0.71 -9.65 -19.25
CA GLN A 228 0.53 -8.38 -19.94
C GLN A 228 -0.93 -8.17 -20.37
N ARG A 229 -1.61 -9.21 -20.87
CA ARG A 229 -3.05 -9.15 -21.19
C ARG A 229 -3.91 -8.91 -19.96
N GLN A 230 -3.57 -9.51 -18.82
CA GLN A 230 -4.25 -9.24 -17.55
C GLN A 230 -4.02 -7.79 -17.10
N GLN A 231 -2.80 -7.28 -17.21
CA GLN A 231 -2.46 -5.89 -16.89
C GLN A 231 -3.16 -4.87 -17.81
N GLU A 232 -3.24 -5.15 -19.11
CA GLU A 232 -3.92 -4.31 -20.10
C GLU A 232 -5.44 -4.33 -19.90
N ALA A 233 -6.03 -5.50 -19.60
CA ALA A 233 -7.45 -5.63 -19.28
C ALA A 233 -7.81 -4.86 -17.98
N GLU A 234 -6.94 -4.91 -16.97
CA GLU A 234 -7.10 -4.17 -15.71
C GLU A 234 -6.97 -2.65 -15.91
N GLN A 235 -6.09 -2.19 -16.80
CA GLN A 235 -5.97 -0.78 -17.17
C GLN A 235 -7.20 -0.27 -17.93
N GLN A 236 -7.81 -1.10 -18.77
CA GLN A 236 -9.03 -0.76 -19.50
C GLN A 236 -10.26 -0.72 -18.59
N GLN A 237 -10.34 -1.61 -17.59
CA GLN A 237 -11.44 -1.62 -16.63
C GLN A 237 -11.43 -0.39 -15.70
N GLN A 238 -10.25 0.20 -15.47
CA GLN A 238 -10.07 1.43 -14.69
C GLN A 238 -10.37 2.73 -15.48
N GLN A 239 -10.52 2.66 -16.79
CA GLN A 239 -10.81 3.82 -17.66
C GLN A 239 -12.31 4.02 -17.93
N GLN A 240 -13.18 3.13 -17.45
CA GLN A 240 -14.62 3.32 -17.63
C GLN A 240 -15.13 4.45 -16.72
N PRO A 241 -15.72 5.53 -17.28
CA PRO A 241 -16.32 6.57 -16.47
C PRO A 241 -17.56 6.03 -15.76
N ALA A 242 -17.73 6.39 -14.48
CA ALA A 242 -18.96 6.11 -13.73
C ALA A 242 -20.17 6.58 -14.54
N GLY A 243 -21.09 5.66 -14.82
CA GLY A 243 -22.27 5.91 -15.64
C GLY A 243 -23.03 7.16 -15.21
N LYS A 244 -23.35 8.00 -16.20
CA LYS A 244 -24.25 9.15 -16.04
C LYS A 244 -25.55 8.69 -15.39
N GLN A 245 -25.83 9.22 -14.21
CA GLN A 245 -27.18 9.21 -13.64
C GLN A 245 -28.14 9.85 -14.66
N GLY A 246 -29.24 9.15 -14.94
CA GLY A 246 -30.29 9.61 -15.83
C GLY A 246 -30.88 10.93 -15.34
N LYS A 247 -30.71 11.99 -16.14
CA LYS A 247 -31.49 13.22 -16.01
C LYS A 247 -32.84 12.99 -16.67
N HIS A 248 -33.88 12.81 -15.87
CA HIS A 248 -35.25 13.03 -16.30
C HIS A 248 -35.39 14.48 -16.75
N THR A 249 -35.76 14.65 -18.02
CA THR A 249 -36.17 15.93 -18.59
C THR A 249 -37.63 16.20 -18.21
N GLY A 250 -37.85 17.28 -17.48
CA GLY A 250 -39.16 17.91 -17.28
C GLY A 250 -38.98 19.41 -17.47
N GLY A 251 -39.54 19.94 -18.56
CA GLY A 251 -39.40 21.34 -18.97
C GLY A 251 -40.17 22.32 -18.10
N GLY A 252 -39.79 23.59 -18.18
CA GLY A 252 -40.49 24.69 -17.52
C GLY A 252 -39.77 26.03 -17.74
N SER A 253 -40.32 26.80 -18.67
CA SER A 253 -40.01 28.18 -19.08
C SER A 253 -39.78 29.19 -17.94
N GLY A 254 -38.94 30.20 -18.18
CA GLY A 254 -38.88 31.41 -17.38
C GLY A 254 -37.83 32.42 -17.85
N GLU A 255 -38.22 33.32 -18.76
CA GLU A 255 -37.50 34.55 -19.10
C GLU A 255 -37.35 35.49 -17.89
N GLY A 256 -36.19 36.17 -17.79
CA GLY A 256 -35.98 37.24 -16.82
C GLY A 256 -34.63 37.93 -17.00
N LYS A 257 -34.63 39.08 -17.71
CA LYS A 257 -33.50 39.99 -17.94
C LYS A 257 -33.08 40.76 -16.67
N ARG A 258 -31.87 41.36 -16.77
CA ARG A 258 -31.27 42.51 -16.02
C ARG A 258 -30.44 42.08 -14.81
N SER A 259 -29.36 42.73 -14.37
CA SER A 259 -28.41 43.77 -14.84
C SER A 259 -27.51 44.09 -13.64
N GLY A 260 -26.25 44.50 -13.84
CA GLY A 260 -25.34 45.01 -12.78
C GLY A 260 -24.54 43.89 -12.10
N GLY A 261 -23.25 44.01 -11.75
CA GLY A 261 -22.38 45.15 -11.52
C GLY A 261 -21.38 44.73 -10.43
N GLY A 262 -20.13 45.23 -10.46
CA GLY A 262 -19.09 45.03 -9.44
C GLY A 262 -18.00 44.02 -9.86
N GLU A 263 -16.82 44.42 -10.32
CA GLU A 263 -15.69 45.00 -9.56
C GLU A 263 -15.28 44.19 -8.32
N GLY A 264 -14.03 43.70 -8.27
CA GLY A 264 -13.52 43.00 -7.08
C GLY A 264 -12.25 42.16 -7.21
N ILE A 265 -11.18 42.75 -7.76
CA ILE A 265 -9.77 42.62 -7.31
C ILE A 265 -9.46 41.70 -6.10
N ALA A 266 -8.52 40.76 -6.29
CA ALA A 266 -7.34 40.57 -5.40
C ALA A 266 -6.32 39.59 -6.02
N ARG A 267 -5.25 40.16 -6.59
CA ARG A 267 -4.02 39.47 -6.97
C ARG A 267 -3.14 39.33 -5.72
N TYR A 268 -2.78 38.12 -5.32
CA TYR A 268 -1.65 37.91 -4.41
C TYR A 268 -0.38 37.65 -5.23
N PHE A 269 0.41 38.71 -5.38
CA PHE A 269 1.80 38.68 -5.82
C PHE A 269 2.65 38.88 -4.56
N LEU A 270 3.39 37.87 -4.12
CA LEU A 270 4.47 38.08 -3.17
C LEU A 270 5.82 37.80 -3.84
N ARG A 271 6.58 38.87 -3.82
CA ARG A 271 7.83 39.17 -4.51
C ARG A 271 8.99 38.70 -3.64
N GLN A 272 9.91 37.97 -4.26
CA GLN A 272 11.25 37.66 -3.75
C GLN A 272 12.06 38.96 -3.54
N PRO A 273 12.83 39.12 -2.46
CA PRO A 273 13.91 40.09 -2.43
C PRO A 273 15.19 39.50 -3.06
N LYS A 274 15.73 40.20 -4.08
CA LYS A 274 17.08 39.99 -4.61
C LYS A 274 18.08 40.94 -3.95
N ARG A 275 19.26 40.37 -3.69
CA ARG A 275 20.63 40.94 -3.70
C ARG A 275 21.05 41.95 -2.64
N SER A 276 22.24 41.70 -2.09
CA SER A 276 23.43 42.50 -2.40
C SER A 276 24.70 41.65 -2.34
N LYS A 277 25.61 41.92 -3.29
CA LYS A 277 27.02 41.50 -3.35
C LYS A 277 27.87 42.65 -2.80
N SER A 278 28.99 42.32 -2.16
CA SER A 278 30.26 43.05 -2.13
C SER A 278 31.34 41.95 -1.89
N GLU A 279 32.33 41.65 -2.75
CA GLU A 279 33.53 42.45 -3.13
C GLU A 279 34.25 42.93 -1.86
N GLU A 280 35.52 42.62 -1.54
CA GLU A 280 36.78 42.28 -2.25
C GLU A 280 37.65 41.41 -1.29
N ASP A 281 38.43 40.41 -1.73
CA ASP A 281 39.78 40.46 -2.33
C ASP A 281 40.90 40.79 -1.33
N GLU A 282 41.84 39.85 -1.12
CA GLU A 282 43.30 40.05 -1.01
C GLU A 282 44.04 38.89 -0.28
N GLY A 283 45.12 38.42 -0.93
CA GLY A 283 46.34 37.87 -0.32
C GLY A 283 46.27 36.40 0.15
N GLY A 284 47.08 35.45 -0.30
CA GLY A 284 48.42 35.55 -0.88
C GLY A 284 49.36 34.58 -0.16
N LYS A 285 49.79 33.53 -0.88
CA LYS A 285 51.07 32.79 -0.77
C LYS A 285 51.50 32.12 0.55
N GLY A 286 51.87 30.85 0.40
CA GLY A 286 52.82 30.10 1.23
C GLY A 286 52.39 28.64 1.27
N GLY A 287 53.06 27.66 0.64
CA GLY A 287 54.49 27.52 0.42
C GLY A 287 54.88 26.18 1.02
N ALA A 288 55.19 25.21 0.17
CA ALA A 288 55.58 23.86 0.53
C ALA A 288 56.88 23.82 1.33
N THR A 289 56.93 22.96 2.34
CA THR A 289 57.99 21.98 2.66
C THR A 289 57.48 21.03 3.73
#